data_AF-A0A3D3DCW6-F1
#
_entry.id   AF-A0A3D3DCW6-F1
#
_cell.length_a   1.000
_cell.length_b   1.000
_cell.length_c   1.000
_cell.angle_alpha   90.00
_cell.angle_beta   90.00
_cell.angle_gamma   90.00
#
_symmetry.space_group_name_H-M   'P 1'
#
loop_
_entity.id
_entity.type
_entity.pdbx_description
1 polymer ?
#
loop_
_entity_poly.entity_id
_entity_poly.type
_entity_poly.pdbx_seq_one_letter_code
_entity_poly.pdbx_strand_id
1 'polypeptide(L)'
;MKEIKVKITEDKEYKVCIEKGILINLGEHLSKTIENKRIIIITNPLVNCFYGVKLLSSLKKGGFNLDSIDLIEIPDGEKYKSLSTAKYLYDELLKRKADRITTLIALGGGVIGDLTGFVAATYM
;
A
#
# COMPACT_ATOMS: atom_id res chain seq x y z
N MET A 1 -8.10 -19.63 1.33
CA MET A 1 -7.31 -18.61 2.06
C MET A 1 -6.78 -19.15 3.40
N LYS A 2 -5.48 -19.00 3.67
CA LYS A 2 -4.88 -19.21 5.01
C LYS A 2 -4.73 -17.84 5.69
N GLU A 3 -5.25 -17.69 6.90
CA GLU A 3 -5.05 -16.49 7.71
C GLU A 3 -4.12 -16.81 8.88
N ILE A 4 -3.13 -15.93 9.10
CA ILE A 4 -2.25 -15.98 10.27
C ILE A 4 -2.48 -14.69 11.05
N LYS A 5 -2.91 -14.83 12.30
CA LYS A 5 -3.07 -13.69 13.20
C LYS A 5 -1.73 -13.40 13.87
N VAL A 6 -1.21 -12.19 13.69
CA VAL A 6 0.05 -11.74 14.29
C VAL A 6 -0.28 -10.73 15.38
N LYS A 7 0.06 -11.08 16.62
CA LYS A 7 -0.05 -10.18 17.77
C LYS A 7 1.32 -9.54 18.02
N ILE A 8 1.41 -8.22 17.88
CA ILE A 8 2.65 -7.45 18.12
C ILE A 8 2.72 -7.04 19.58
N THR A 9 1.65 -6.42 20.08
CA THR A 9 1.47 -6.03 21.50
C THR A 9 0.10 -6.48 21.98
N GLU A 10 -0.27 -6.18 23.23
CA GLU A 10 -1.62 -6.47 23.75
C GLU A 10 -2.72 -5.84 22.90
N ASP A 11 -2.52 -4.58 22.47
CA ASP A 11 -3.51 -3.79 21.74
C ASP A 11 -3.27 -3.71 20.23
N LYS A 12 -2.15 -4.26 19.71
CA LYS A 12 -1.82 -4.23 18.28
C LYS A 12 -1.72 -5.62 17.71
N GLU A 13 -2.64 -5.92 16.80
CA GLU A 13 -2.67 -7.14 16.01
C GLU A 13 -2.98 -6.85 14.55
N TYR A 14 -2.51 -7.72 13.67
CA TYR A 14 -2.87 -7.68 12.25
C TYR A 14 -2.97 -9.09 11.69
N LYS A 15 -3.54 -9.20 10.49
CA LYS A 15 -3.71 -10.47 9.78
C LYS A 15 -2.75 -10.54 8.60
N VAL A 16 -2.12 -11.71 8.44
CA VAL A 16 -1.40 -12.08 7.23
C VAL A 16 -2.26 -13.08 6.48
N CYS A 17 -2.78 -12.67 5.32
CA CYS A 17 -3.61 -13.51 4.46
C CYS A 17 -2.78 -14.08 3.31
N ILE A 18 -2.81 -15.40 3.15
CA ILE A 18 -2.02 -16.12 2.14
C ILE A 18 -2.97 -16.97 1.30
N GLU A 19 -3.04 -16.67 0.00
CA GLU A 19 -3.85 -17.40 -0.96
C GLU A 19 -3.32 -17.25 -2.38
N LYS A 20 -3.39 -18.32 -3.17
CA LYS A 20 -3.06 -18.27 -4.59
C LYS A 20 -4.09 -17.39 -5.30
N GLY A 21 -3.63 -16.31 -5.93
CA GLY A 21 -4.51 -15.38 -6.64
C GLY A 21 -5.27 -14.42 -5.73
N ILE A 22 -4.84 -14.22 -4.48
CA ILE A 22 -5.51 -13.33 -3.51
C ILE A 22 -5.78 -11.92 -4.05
N LEU A 23 -4.90 -11.40 -4.93
CA LEU A 23 -5.04 -10.09 -5.56
C LEU A 23 -6.37 -9.93 -6.32
N ILE A 24 -7.02 -11.00 -6.76
CA ILE A 24 -8.29 -10.92 -7.51
C ILE A 24 -9.41 -10.38 -6.61
N ASN A 25 -9.44 -10.81 -5.35
CA ASN A 25 -10.48 -10.48 -4.38
C ASN A 25 -9.97 -9.59 -3.22
N LEU A 26 -8.73 -9.12 -3.30
CA LEU A 26 -8.10 -8.29 -2.26
C LEU A 26 -8.95 -7.08 -1.87
N GLY A 27 -9.60 -6.40 -2.82
CA GLY A 27 -10.45 -5.25 -2.52
C GLY A 27 -11.62 -5.59 -1.60
N GLU A 28 -12.23 -6.76 -1.72
CA GLU A 28 -13.32 -7.20 -0.83
C GLU A 28 -12.84 -7.51 0.59
N HIS A 29 -11.58 -7.92 0.73
CA HIS A 29 -10.96 -8.09 2.05
C HIS A 29 -10.60 -6.74 2.65
N LEU A 30 -9.99 -5.86 1.87
CA LEU A 30 -9.56 -4.54 2.32
C LEU A 30 -10.73 -3.64 2.69
N SER A 31 -11.88 -3.73 2.01
CA SER A 31 -13.05 -2.90 2.33
C SER A 31 -13.64 -3.16 3.72
N LYS A 32 -13.28 -4.30 4.36
CA LYS A 32 -13.68 -4.63 5.73
C LYS A 32 -12.72 -4.07 6.78
N THR A 33 -11.56 -3.54 6.37
CA THR A 33 -10.49 -3.11 7.28
C THR A 33 -10.11 -1.64 7.05
N ILE A 34 -10.14 -1.19 5.80
CA ILE A 34 -9.87 0.19 5.44
C ILE A 34 -11.20 0.95 5.47
N GLU A 35 -11.42 1.72 6.54
CA GLU A 35 -12.63 2.53 6.73
C GLU A 35 -12.66 3.77 5.82
N ASN A 36 -11.50 4.32 5.48
CA ASN A 36 -11.38 5.52 4.65
C ASN A 36 -11.05 5.18 3.19
N LYS A 37 -11.64 5.90 2.23
CA LYS A 37 -11.49 5.54 0.81
C LYS A 37 -10.29 6.17 0.12
N ARG A 38 -9.48 6.97 0.82
CA ARG A 38 -8.28 7.62 0.27
C ARG A 38 -7.07 6.68 0.41
N ILE A 39 -6.59 6.19 -0.72
CA ILE A 39 -5.48 5.24 -0.77
C ILE A 39 -4.39 5.80 -1.66
N ILE A 40 -3.13 5.59 -1.26
CA ILE A 40 -1.98 5.85 -2.11
C ILE A 40 -1.14 4.58 -2.18
N ILE A 41 -0.97 4.05 -3.39
CA ILE A 41 -0.20 2.84 -3.67
C ILE A 41 1.23 3.25 -3.98
N ILE A 42 2.19 2.70 -3.25
CA ILE A 42 3.62 2.86 -3.51
C ILE A 42 4.16 1.58 -4.11
N THR A 43 4.84 1.68 -5.26
CA THR A 43 5.36 0.52 -5.99
C THR A 43 6.59 0.89 -6.81
N ASN A 44 7.12 -0.06 -7.59
CA ASN A 44 8.12 0.21 -8.62
C ASN A 44 7.55 -0.13 -10.02
N PRO A 45 8.18 0.35 -11.12
CA PRO A 45 7.66 0.15 -12.47
C PRO A 45 7.46 -1.33 -12.86
N LEU A 46 8.37 -2.21 -12.43
CA LEU A 46 8.32 -3.63 -12.76
C LEU A 46 7.11 -4.31 -12.10
N VAL A 47 6.90 -4.07 -10.81
CA VAL A 47 5.79 -4.61 -10.03
C VAL A 47 4.47 -4.02 -10.51
N ASN A 48 4.43 -2.70 -10.80
CA ASN A 48 3.23 -2.06 -11.34
C ASN A 48 2.80 -2.69 -12.67
N CYS A 49 3.74 -2.93 -13.58
CA CYS A 49 3.48 -3.57 -14.87
C CYS A 49 2.77 -4.93 -14.71
N PHE A 50 3.15 -5.75 -13.72
CA PHE A 50 2.57 -7.08 -13.52
C PHE A 50 1.28 -7.09 -12.67
N TYR A 51 1.16 -6.18 -11.70
CA TYR A 51 0.17 -6.28 -10.63
C TYR A 51 -0.71 -5.05 -10.43
N GLY A 52 -0.33 -3.88 -10.93
CA GLY A 52 -1.05 -2.63 -10.71
C GLY A 52 -2.49 -2.68 -11.21
N VAL A 53 -2.69 -3.11 -12.47
CA VAL A 53 -4.03 -3.24 -13.07
C VAL A 53 -4.90 -4.24 -12.29
N LYS A 54 -4.31 -5.35 -11.83
CA LYS A 54 -5.02 -6.37 -11.04
C LYS A 54 -5.46 -5.82 -9.68
N LEU A 55 -4.56 -5.11 -9.00
CA LEU A 55 -4.85 -4.46 -7.72
C LEU A 55 -5.97 -3.43 -7.87
N LEU A 56 -5.86 -2.49 -8.82
CA LEU A 56 -6.89 -1.47 -9.07
C LEU A 56 -8.24 -2.08 -9.43
N SER A 57 -8.24 -3.13 -10.26
CA SER A 57 -9.47 -3.86 -10.61
C SER A 57 -10.11 -4.50 -9.38
N SER A 58 -9.30 -5.07 -8.49
CA SER A 58 -9.79 -5.67 -7.25
C SER A 58 -10.33 -4.63 -6.27
N LEU A 59 -9.62 -3.51 -6.08
CA LEU A 59 -10.08 -2.38 -5.26
C LEU A 59 -11.41 -1.83 -5.79
N LYS A 60 -11.55 -1.66 -7.11
CA LYS A 60 -12.83 -1.24 -7.71
C LYS A 60 -13.96 -2.22 -7.38
N LYS A 61 -13.73 -3.53 -7.51
CA LYS A 61 -14.70 -4.58 -7.12
C LYS A 61 -15.07 -4.52 -5.64
N GLY A 62 -14.09 -4.21 -4.79
CA GLY A 62 -14.28 -4.00 -3.35
C GLY A 62 -15.04 -2.73 -2.95
N GLY A 63 -15.47 -1.90 -3.91
CA GLY A 63 -16.25 -0.67 -3.64
C GLY A 63 -15.41 0.56 -3.30
N PHE A 64 -14.11 0.53 -3.59
CA PHE A 64 -13.25 1.71 -3.53
C PHE A 64 -13.49 2.59 -4.75
N ASN A 65 -13.48 3.92 -4.55
CA ASN A 65 -13.52 4.86 -5.67
C ASN A 65 -12.12 4.96 -6.28
N LEU A 66 -11.99 4.75 -7.59
CA LEU A 66 -10.71 4.87 -8.28
C LEU A 66 -10.19 6.31 -8.29
N ASP A 67 -11.07 7.32 -8.26
CA ASP A 67 -10.66 8.72 -8.23
C ASP A 67 -10.01 9.12 -6.89
N SER A 68 -10.22 8.31 -5.84
CA SER A 68 -9.58 8.51 -4.54
C SER A 68 -8.33 7.63 -4.35
N ILE A 69 -7.88 6.94 -5.40
CA ILE A 69 -6.68 6.11 -5.39
C ILE A 69 -5.62 6.78 -6.26
N ASP A 70 -4.48 7.09 -5.65
CA ASP A 70 -3.28 7.47 -6.41
C ASP A 70 -2.23 6.36 -6.38
N LEU A 71 -1.34 6.39 -7.36
CA LEU A 71 -0.19 5.51 -7.45
C LEU A 71 1.08 6.35 -7.61
N ILE A 72 2.12 5.97 -6.87
CA ILE A 72 3.46 6.56 -6.95
C ILE A 72 4.44 5.42 -7.24
N GLU A 73 5.22 5.58 -8.31
CA GLU A 73 6.32 4.68 -8.62
C GLU A 73 7.63 5.25 -8.13
N ILE A 74 8.42 4.42 -7.45
CA ILE A 74 9.83 4.69 -7.19
C ILE A 74 10.69 3.78 -8.08
N PRO A 75 11.88 4.23 -8.53
CA PRO A 75 12.79 3.38 -9.27
C PRO A 75 13.15 2.10 -8.50
N ASP A 76 13.37 1.01 -9.23
CA ASP A 76 13.66 -0.29 -8.61
C ASP A 76 15.12 -0.42 -8.14
N GLY A 77 15.32 -1.13 -7.02
CA GLY A 77 16.63 -1.49 -6.47
C GLY A 77 16.93 -0.92 -5.08
N GLU A 78 17.78 -1.63 -4.31
CA GLU A 78 18.14 -1.30 -2.91
C GLU A 78 18.73 0.10 -2.76
N LYS A 79 19.44 0.62 -3.78
CA LYS A 79 20.01 1.97 -3.76
C LYS A 79 18.96 3.09 -3.59
N TYR A 80 17.70 2.80 -3.91
CA TYR A 80 16.58 3.73 -3.72
C TYR A 80 15.93 3.60 -2.34
N LYS A 81 16.34 2.62 -1.53
CA LYS A 81 15.99 2.53 -0.10
C LYS A 81 16.79 3.55 0.70
N SER A 82 16.43 4.82 0.55
CA SER A 82 17.16 5.95 1.11
C SER A 82 16.22 7.03 1.66
N LEU A 83 16.75 7.88 2.54
CA LEU A 83 16.03 9.06 3.02
C LEU A 83 15.72 10.07 1.93
N SER A 84 16.51 10.11 0.84
CA SER A 84 16.20 10.95 -0.32
C SER A 84 14.92 10.47 -1.02
N THR A 85 14.72 9.17 -1.16
CA THR A 85 13.47 8.61 -1.70
C THR A 85 12.31 8.79 -0.72
N ALA A 86 12.54 8.64 0.59
CA ALA A 86 11.51 8.94 1.59
C ALA A 86 11.06 10.42 1.52
N LYS A 87 12.01 11.35 1.34
CA LYS A 87 11.71 12.77 1.12
C LYS A 87 10.86 12.99 -0.13
N TYR A 88 11.24 12.37 -1.25
CA TYR A 88 10.46 12.41 -2.48
C TYR A 88 9.02 11.91 -2.24
N LEU A 89 8.86 10.81 -1.51
CA LEU A 89 7.53 10.29 -1.15
C LEU A 89 6.74 11.30 -0.31
N TYR A 90 7.34 11.97 0.68
CA TYR A 90 6.65 13.04 1.42
C TYR A 90 6.17 14.16 0.50
N ASP A 91 7.01 14.61 -0.43
CA ASP A 91 6.63 15.66 -1.38
C ASP A 91 5.45 15.21 -2.26
N GLU A 92 5.45 13.95 -2.71
CA GLU A 92 4.36 13.38 -3.51
C GLU A 92 3.06 13.18 -2.70
N LEU A 93 3.16 12.81 -1.42
CA LEU A 93 2.03 12.71 -0.50
C LEU A 93 1.39 14.08 -0.25
N LEU A 94 2.21 15.11 -0.02
CA LEU A 94 1.74 16.49 0.14
C LEU A 94 1.03 17.00 -1.11
N LYS A 95 1.61 16.79 -2.30
CA LYS A 95 0.99 17.17 -3.59
C LYS A 95 -0.38 16.52 -3.80
N ARG A 96 -0.54 15.27 -3.34
CA ARG A 96 -1.79 14.50 -3.40
C ARG A 96 -2.73 14.77 -2.22
N LYS A 97 -2.40 15.74 -1.35
CA LYS A 97 -3.18 16.09 -0.17
C LYS A 97 -3.44 14.89 0.73
N ALA A 98 -2.46 14.00 0.87
CA ALA A 98 -2.53 12.92 1.83
C ALA A 98 -2.57 13.49 3.25
N ASP A 99 -3.41 12.92 4.09
CA ASP A 99 -3.64 13.31 5.47
C ASP A 99 -3.47 12.12 6.43
N ARG A 100 -3.63 12.36 7.73
CA ARG A 100 -3.45 11.34 8.79
C ARG A 100 -4.36 10.10 8.67
N ILE A 101 -5.44 10.19 7.90
CA ILE A 101 -6.32 9.05 7.68
C ILE A 101 -5.93 8.29 6.41
N THR A 102 -5.27 8.92 5.45
CA THR A 102 -4.88 8.31 4.16
C THR A 102 -4.13 6.99 4.35
N THR A 103 -4.59 5.93 3.69
CA THR A 103 -3.96 4.61 3.76
C THR A 103 -2.87 4.48 2.70
N LEU A 104 -1.66 4.11 3.11
CA LEU A 104 -0.57 3.75 2.20
C LEU A 104 -0.55 2.24 1.97
N ILE A 105 -0.49 1.82 0.70
CA ILE A 105 -0.36 0.41 0.31
C ILE A 105 1.00 0.20 -0.33
N ALA A 106 1.83 -0.62 0.30
CA ALA A 106 3.08 -1.10 -0.27
C ALA A 106 2.81 -2.27 -1.24
N LEU A 107 2.92 -2.02 -2.54
CA LEU A 107 2.84 -3.06 -3.57
C LEU A 107 4.25 -3.37 -4.08
N GLY A 108 4.91 -4.38 -3.50
CA GLY A 108 6.25 -4.77 -3.90
C GLY A 108 6.93 -5.70 -2.90
N GLY A 109 8.26 -5.82 -3.03
CA GLY A 109 9.11 -6.57 -2.11
C GLY A 109 9.60 -5.73 -0.92
N GLY A 110 10.67 -6.18 -0.27
CA GLY A 110 11.21 -5.58 0.97
C GLY A 110 11.58 -4.10 0.85
N VAL A 111 12.18 -3.67 -0.27
CA VAL A 111 12.52 -2.25 -0.49
C VAL A 111 11.29 -1.34 -0.43
N ILE A 112 10.23 -1.72 -1.16
CA ILE A 112 8.97 -0.97 -1.18
C ILE A 112 8.30 -1.03 0.19
N GLY A 113 8.29 -2.21 0.82
CA GLY A 113 7.74 -2.40 2.16
C GLY A 113 8.40 -1.51 3.21
N ASP A 114 9.73 -1.52 3.27
CA ASP A 114 10.50 -0.75 4.26
C ASP A 114 10.32 0.76 4.05
N LEU A 115 10.43 1.24 2.80
CA LEU A 115 10.23 2.67 2.51
C LEU A 115 8.80 3.12 2.81
N THR A 116 7.80 2.37 2.34
CA THR A 116 6.39 2.73 2.55
C THR A 116 6.04 2.67 4.04
N GLY A 117 6.52 1.65 4.75
CA GLY A 117 6.31 1.49 6.18
C GLY A 117 6.99 2.60 6.99
N PHE A 118 8.22 2.95 6.65
CA PHE A 118 8.92 4.08 7.26
C PHE A 118 8.16 5.39 7.02
N VAL A 119 7.84 5.70 5.76
CA VAL A 119 7.08 6.90 5.39
C VAL A 119 5.71 6.94 6.08
N ALA A 120 4.98 5.83 6.14
CA ALA A 120 3.69 5.75 6.83
C ALA A 120 3.81 6.02 8.34
N ALA A 121 4.91 5.60 8.96
CA ALA A 121 5.14 5.78 10.40
C ALA A 121 5.61 7.20 10.77
N THR A 122 6.18 7.94 9.82
CA THR A 122 6.78 9.26 10.04
C THR A 122 6.08 10.40 9.30
N TYR A 123 5.02 10.10 8.55
CA TYR A 123 4.18 11.08 7.87
C TYR A 123 2.97 11.47 8.73
N MET A 124 3.05 12.67 9.33
CA MET A 124 2.02 13.32 10.17
C MET A 124 1.47 12.41 11.29
#